data_AF-A0A7C6VXA7-F1
#
_entry.id   AF-A0A7C6VXA7-F1
#
_cell.length_a   1.000
_cell.length_b   1.000
_cell.length_c   1.000
_cell.angle_alpha   90.00
_cell.angle_beta   90.00
_cell.angle_gamma   90.00
#
_symmetry.space_group_name_H-M   'P 1'
#
loop_
_entity.id
_entity.type
_entity.pdbx_description
1 polymer ?
#
loop_
_entity_poly.entity_id
_entity_poly.type
_entity_poly.pdbx_seq_one_letter_code
_entity_poly.pdbx_strand_id
1 'polypeptide(L)' 'MNKSKAIFYHAGCPVCVEAEQKVARALDPARFDLEIVHLGQDRGRVAEAEAKGVKSVPALILDDIPFHINFGAGIEALR' A
#
# COMPACT_ATOMS: atom_id res chain seq x y z
N MET A 1 -22.26 -9.50 3.49
CA MET A 1 -21.57 -8.96 2.29
C MET A 1 -20.08 -9.13 2.55
N ASN A 2 -19.35 -9.81 1.65
CA ASN A 2 -17.90 -9.92 1.78
C ASN A 2 -17.29 -8.56 1.40
N LYS A 3 -16.38 -8.06 2.25
CA LYS A 3 -15.58 -6.87 1.92
C LYS A 3 -14.49 -7.26 0.93
N SER A 4 -14.18 -6.36 0.00
CA SER A 4 -13.00 -6.47 -0.86
C SER A 4 -11.73 -6.20 -0.06
N LYS A 5 -10.65 -6.92 -0.36
CA LYS A 5 -9.38 -6.70 0.33
C LYS A 5 -8.69 -5.46 -0.24
N ALA A 6 -8.24 -4.57 0.63
CA ALA A 6 -7.40 -3.43 0.28
C ALA A 6 -6.10 -3.48 1.07
N ILE A 7 -4.95 -3.28 0.43
CA ILE A 7 -3.65 -3.30 1.12
C ILE A 7 -2.87 -2.04 0.76
N PHE A 8 -2.53 -1.23 1.75
CA PHE A 8 -1.72 -0.03 1.58
C PHE A 8 -0.28 -0.30 2.02
N TYR A 9 0.65 -0.39 1.06
CA TYR A 9 2.07 -0.53 1.30
C TYR A 9 2.76 0.83 1.36
N HIS A 10 3.56 1.05 2.40
CA HIS A 10 4.34 2.28 2.57
C HIS A 10 5.69 2.02 3.25
N ALA A 11 6.56 3.03 3.30
CA ALA A 11 7.89 2.94 3.93
C ALA A 11 8.20 4.10 4.89
N GLY A 12 7.17 4.75 5.45
CA GLY A 12 7.35 5.84 6.42
C GLY A 12 7.79 7.19 5.82
N CYS A 13 7.77 7.31 4.50
CA CYS A 13 8.11 8.54 3.79
C CYS A 13 7.06 9.66 4.03
N PRO A 14 7.41 10.97 3.94
CA PRO A 14 6.42 12.04 4.16
C PRO A 14 5.19 11.95 3.23
N VAL A 15 5.40 11.60 1.96
CA VAL A 15 4.29 11.38 1.00
C VAL A 15 3.42 10.17 1.36
N CYS A 16 3.97 9.19 2.08
CA CYS A 16 3.25 8.04 2.58
C CYS A 16 2.18 8.44 3.60
N VAL A 17 2.49 9.39 4.48
CA VAL A 17 1.55 9.88 5.52
C VAL A 17 0.35 10.57 4.87
N GLU A 18 0.60 11.45 3.90
CA GLU A 18 -0.46 12.14 3.16
C GLU A 18 -1.34 11.14 2.39
N ALA A 19 -0.74 10.14 1.73
CA ALA A 19 -1.47 9.11 1.00
C ALA A 19 -2.31 8.21 1.93
N GLU A 20 -1.81 7.87 3.12
CA GLU A 20 -2.60 7.11 4.10
C GLU A 20 -3.83 7.91 4.54
N GLN A 21 -3.62 9.17 4.96
CA GLN A 21 -4.68 10.02 5.51
C GLN A 21 -5.76 10.38 4.49
N LYS A 22 -5.37 10.67 3.25
CA LYS A 22 -6.29 11.18 2.22
C LYS A 22 -6.83 10.12 1.28
N VAL A 23 -6.09 9.02 1.05
CA VAL A 23 -6.48 8.00 0.07
C VAL A 23 -6.86 6.70 0.77
N ALA A 24 -5.95 6.12 1.55
CA ALA A 24 -6.21 4.82 2.17
C ALA A 24 -7.41 4.90 3.14
N ARG A 25 -7.43 5.89 4.03
CA ARG A 25 -8.52 6.10 5.00
C ARG A 25 -9.82 6.62 4.39
N ALA A 26 -9.81 7.05 3.13
CA ALA A 26 -11.03 7.45 2.41
C ALA A 26 -11.80 6.25 1.84
N LEU A 27 -11.21 5.05 1.85
CA LEU A 27 -11.91 3.83 1.47
C LEU A 27 -13.08 3.56 2.41
N ASP A 28 -14.25 3.30 1.82
CA ASP A 28 -15.45 2.95 2.57
C ASP A 28 -15.23 1.64 3.35
N PRO A 29 -15.23 1.67 4.70
CA PRO A 29 -14.96 0.50 5.52
C PRO A 29 -16.09 -0.55 5.46
N ALA A 30 -17.26 -0.21 4.92
CA ALA A 30 -18.32 -1.18 4.64
C ALA A 30 -18.02 -2.02 3.39
N ARG A 31 -17.20 -1.49 2.46
CA ARG A 31 -16.86 -2.13 1.19
C ARG A 31 -15.48 -2.76 1.17
N PHE A 32 -14.52 -2.15 1.86
CA PHE A 32 -13.12 -2.57 1.85
C PHE A 32 -12.64 -2.92 3.26
N ASP A 33 -11.84 -3.98 3.32
CA ASP A 33 -11.04 -4.32 4.49
C ASP A 33 -9.61 -3.84 4.24
N LEU A 34 -9.28 -2.68 4.83
CA LEU A 34 -8.00 -2.01 4.62
C LEU A 34 -6.94 -2.54 5.59
N GLU A 35 -5.86 -3.04 5.03
CA GLU A 35 -4.64 -3.43 5.72
C GLU A 35 -3.53 -2.41 5.43
N ILE A 36 -2.88 -1.87 6.47
CA ILE A 36 -1.75 -0.93 6.32
C ILE A 36 -0.45 -1.66 6.64
N VAL A 37 0.52 -1.58 5.73
CA VAL A 37 1.76 -2.37 5.79
C VAL A 37 2.98 -1.47 5.62
N HIS A 38 3.81 -1.41 6.66
CA HIS A 38 5.07 -0.67 6.62
C HIS A 38 6.22 -1.57 6.14
N LEU A 39 6.54 -1.54 4.85
CA LEU A 39 7.59 -2.37 4.24
C LEU A 39 9.00 -2.13 4.81
N GLY A 40 9.29 -0.92 5.31
CA GLY A 40 10.56 -0.65 6.00
C GLY A 40 10.72 -1.35 7.36
N GLN A 41 9.61 -1.81 7.97
CA GLN A 41 9.61 -2.56 9.23
C GLN A 41 9.41 -4.05 8.95
N ASP A 42 8.43 -4.39 8.09
CA ASP A 42 8.12 -5.74 7.66
C ASP A 42 8.81 -6.08 6.33
N ARG A 43 10.14 -6.22 6.37
CA ARG A 43 10.94 -6.54 5.17
C ARG A 43 10.53 -7.85 4.49
N GLY A 44 10.01 -8.82 5.24
CA GLY A 44 9.50 -10.07 4.69
C GLY A 44 8.33 -9.90 3.72
N ARG A 45 7.64 -8.75 3.77
CA ARG A 45 6.50 -8.43 2.90
C ARG A 45 6.88 -7.66 1.64
N VAL A 46 8.15 -7.29 1.47
CA VAL A 46 8.63 -6.65 0.25
C VAL A 46 8.46 -7.59 -0.94
N ALA A 47 8.83 -8.87 -0.78
CA ALA A 47 8.65 -9.88 -1.83
C ALA A 47 7.17 -10.13 -2.17
N GLU A 48 6.28 -10.09 -1.17
CA GLU A 48 4.82 -10.17 -1.37
C GLU A 48 4.31 -8.98 -2.19
N ALA A 49 4.74 -7.76 -1.83
CA ALA A 49 4.37 -6.54 -2.52
C ALA A 49 4.86 -6.54 -3.99
N GLU A 50 6.10 -6.95 -4.23
CA GLU A 50 6.64 -7.11 -5.60
C GLU A 50 5.85 -8.14 -6.41
N ALA A 51 5.52 -9.29 -5.82
CA ALA A 51 4.71 -10.33 -6.48
C ALA A 51 3.30 -9.83 -6.86
N LYS A 52 2.77 -8.86 -6.11
CA LYS A 52 1.51 -8.16 -6.40
C LYS A 52 1.66 -6.99 -7.38
N GLY A 53 2.85 -6.79 -7.96
CA GLY A 53 3.10 -5.74 -8.95
C GLY A 53 3.36 -4.35 -8.36
N VAL A 54 3.66 -4.25 -7.06
CA VAL A 54 4.10 -2.98 -6.45
C VAL A 54 5.48 -2.62 -6.98
N LYS A 55 5.61 -1.42 -7.55
CA LYS A 55 6.87 -0.87 -8.10
C LYS A 55 7.40 0.30 -7.28
N SER A 56 6.50 1.00 -6.59
CA SER A 56 6.83 2.12 -5.72
C SER A 56 5.88 2.19 -4.54
N VAL A 57 6.33 2.86 -3.49
CA VAL A 57 5.52 3.22 -2.31
C VAL A 57 5.36 4.74 -2.23
N PRO A 58 4.22 5.25 -1.73
CA PRO A 58 3.06 4.49 -1.27
C PRO A 58 2.26 3.85 -2.41
N ALA A 59 1.76 2.63 -2.18
CA ALA A 59 0.91 1.90 -3.12
C ALA A 59 -0.30 1.30 -2.42
N LEU A 60 -1.44 1.33 -3.10
CA LEU A 60 -2.68 0.74 -2.65
C LEU A 60 -3.07 -0.39 -3.60
N ILE A 61 -3.23 -1.60 -3.07
CA ILE A 61 -3.82 -2.73 -3.78
C ILE A 61 -5.31 -2.72 -3.53
N LEU A 62 -6.12 -2.74 -4.57
CA LEU A 62 -7.58 -2.95 -4.51
C LEU A 62 -7.92 -4.12 -5.43
N ASP A 63 -8.54 -5.17 -4.88
CA ASP A 63 -8.92 -6.36 -5.64
C ASP A 63 -7.76 -6.90 -6.52
N ASP A 64 -6.57 -7.04 -5.92
CA ASP A 64 -5.30 -7.46 -6.56
C ASP A 64 -4.73 -6.52 -7.64
N ILE A 65 -5.31 -5.33 -7.82
CA ILE A 65 -4.80 -4.30 -8.73
C ILE A 65 -3.96 -3.27 -7.97
N PRO A 66 -2.67 -3.07 -8.32
CA PRO A 66 -1.82 -2.07 -7.68
C PRO A 66 -2.05 -0.66 -8.23
N PHE A 67 -2.25 0.29 -7.32
CA PHE A 67 -2.31 1.73 -7.59
C PHE A 67 -1.15 2.43 -6.89
N HIS A 68 -0.19 2.94 -7.66
CA HIS A 68 0.93 3.73 -7.12
C HIS A 68 0.50 5.18 -6.92
N ILE A 69 0.64 5.70 -5.71
CA ILE A 69 0.18 7.04 -5.35
C ILE A 69 1.38 7.96 -5.23
N ASN A 70 1.44 9.00 -6.06
CA ASN A 70 2.46 10.06 -6.00
C ASN A 70 3.91 9.56 -5.85
N PHE A 71 4.23 8.41 -6.46
CA PHE A 71 5.55 7.75 -6.53
C PHE A 71 6.59 8.31 -5.54
N GLY A 72 6.57 7.84 -4.29
CA GLY A 72 7.46 8.35 -3.24
C GLY A 72 8.87 7.75 -3.30
N ALA A 73 8.94 6.42 -3.24
CA ALA A 73 10.19 5.68 -3.35
C ALA A 73 9.97 4.40 -4.15
N GLY A 74 10.99 3.98 -4.92
CA GLY A 74 10.97 2.69 -5.61
C GLY A 74 11.02 1.55 -4.61
N ILE A 75 10.32 0.44 -4.89
CA ILE A 75 10.35 -0.75 -4.03
C ILE A 75 11.75 -1.36 -3.95
N GLU A 76 12.56 -1.18 -4.99
CA GLU A 76 13.95 -1.62 -5.06
C GLU A 76 14.83 -0.98 -3.98
N ALA A 77 14.49 0.23 -3.52
CA ALA A 77 15.21 0.92 -2.45
C ALA A 77 14.95 0.33 -1.05
N LEU A 78 14.01 -0.62 -0.94
CA LEU A 78 13.63 -1.29 0.31
C LEU A 78 14.20 -2.72 0.43
N ARG A 79 14.96 -3.18 -0.58
CA ARG A 79 15.72 -4.42 -0.53
C ARG A 79 16.92 -4.31 0.41
#